data_AF-A0AAU9C9S6-F1
#
_entry.id   AF-A0AAU9C9S6-F1
#
_cell.length_a   1.000
_cell.length_b   1.000
_cell.length_c   1.000
_cell.angle_alpha   90.00
_cell.angle_beta   90.00
_cell.angle_gamma   90.00
#
_symmetry.space_group_name_H-M   'P 1'
#
loop_
_entity.id
_entity.type
_entity.pdbx_description
1 polymer ?
#
loop_
_entity_poly.entity_id
_entity_poly.type
_entity_poly.pdbx_seq_one_letter_code
_entity_poly.pdbx_strand_id
1 'polypeptide(L)'
;MVSALESALKSAGVGAGADPNRYALVGFGSSSHDQPGGLVQEPHKHTSGSDDWFAASGFTNLDTPLVTDGATEDGWAGIDFFFDNYTPRANAALNVILITDEDRDNTDNTLSFAGIQNQLTGANSLLNAVVNCNFAGPSGAALGVDSKRNAYIADGNGGFTKEGNGSKSGFCARTTFDDYVKLAWNTGGAAWDLQKLRAGGVTADSFTKAFVDLKVAEIQQQPPIGQPTVPEPATLALFGLGLAGLGFGRRKAQV
;
A
#
# COMPACT_ATOMS: atom_id res chain seq x y z
N MET A 1 -4.24 -11.76 9.45
CA MET A 1 -4.54 -10.63 8.54
C MET A 1 -4.92 -11.08 7.14
N VAL A 2 -4.11 -11.90 6.46
CA VAL A 2 -4.38 -12.33 5.06
C VAL A 2 -5.75 -13.00 4.89
N SER A 3 -6.15 -13.91 5.78
CA SER A 3 -7.47 -14.55 5.68
C SER A 3 -8.63 -13.56 5.81
N ALA A 4 -8.47 -12.51 6.61
CA ALA A 4 -9.47 -11.44 6.74
C ALA A 4 -9.52 -10.57 5.47
N LEU A 5 -8.37 -10.26 4.89
CA LEU A 5 -8.27 -9.57 3.60
C LEU A 5 -8.93 -10.37 2.49
N GLU A 6 -8.63 -11.66 2.36
CA GLU A 6 -9.24 -12.53 1.34
C GLU A 6 -10.76 -12.62 1.47
N SER A 7 -11.26 -12.76 2.70
CA SER A 7 -12.69 -12.77 2.97
C SER A 7 -13.36 -11.46 2.56
N ALA A 8 -12.75 -10.32 2.89
CA ALA A 8 -13.27 -9.00 2.53
C ALA A 8 -13.23 -8.76 1.00
N LEU A 9 -12.13 -9.14 0.34
CA LEU A 9 -12.01 -9.05 -1.12
C LEU A 9 -13.08 -9.87 -1.83
N LYS A 10 -13.28 -11.13 -1.43
CA LYS A 10 -14.32 -11.99 -2.00
C LYS A 10 -15.73 -11.43 -1.76
N SER A 11 -15.98 -10.89 -0.56
CA SER A 11 -17.25 -10.24 -0.24
C SER A 11 -17.50 -9.00 -1.10
N ALA A 12 -16.43 -8.32 -1.51
CA ALA A 12 -16.44 -7.20 -2.44
C ALA A 12 -16.43 -7.61 -3.94
N GLY A 13 -16.55 -8.91 -4.23
CA GLY A 13 -16.55 -9.46 -5.59
C GLY A 13 -15.17 -9.65 -6.24
N VAL A 14 -14.08 -9.37 -5.51
CA VAL A 14 -12.71 -9.47 -6.01
C VAL A 14 -12.17 -10.89 -5.76
N GLY A 15 -11.81 -11.59 -6.84
CA GLY A 15 -11.20 -12.92 -6.76
C GLY A 15 -12.18 -14.04 -6.36
N ALA A 16 -13.49 -13.83 -6.51
CA ALA A 16 -14.53 -14.81 -6.16
C ALA A 16 -14.86 -15.83 -7.29
N GLY A 17 -14.15 -15.78 -8.43
CA GLY A 17 -14.45 -16.57 -9.63
C GLY A 17 -13.24 -17.30 -10.22
N ALA A 18 -13.19 -17.40 -11.55
CA ALA A 18 -12.13 -18.13 -12.29
C ALA A 18 -10.72 -17.55 -12.07
N ASP A 19 -10.64 -16.28 -11.67
CA ASP A 19 -9.41 -15.56 -11.36
C ASP A 19 -9.29 -15.30 -9.85
N PRO A 20 -8.94 -16.29 -9.02
CA PRO A 20 -8.82 -16.09 -7.58
C PRO A 20 -7.71 -15.09 -7.24
N ASN A 21 -7.80 -14.48 -6.05
CA ASN A 21 -6.71 -13.66 -5.51
C ASN A 21 -5.47 -14.54 -5.30
N ARG A 22 -4.30 -13.97 -5.55
CA ARG A 22 -3.01 -14.65 -5.41
C ARG A 22 -2.12 -13.81 -4.52
N TYR A 23 -1.29 -14.49 -3.75
CA TYR A 23 -0.38 -13.86 -2.83
C TYR A 23 1.03 -14.42 -3.02
N ALA A 24 2.01 -13.58 -2.73
CA ALA A 24 3.42 -13.91 -2.69
C ALA A 24 3.99 -13.37 -1.38
N LEU A 25 5.09 -13.97 -0.90
CA LEU A 25 5.81 -13.51 0.27
C LEU A 25 7.31 -13.47 -0.06
N VAL A 26 7.90 -12.31 0.18
CA VAL A 26 9.34 -12.09 0.09
C VAL A 26 9.85 -11.87 1.50
N GLY A 27 10.81 -12.70 1.91
CA GLY A 27 11.61 -12.48 3.10
C GLY A 27 12.79 -11.57 2.74
N PHE A 28 13.13 -10.64 3.62
CA PHE A 28 14.31 -9.79 3.49
C PHE A 28 14.92 -9.60 4.87
N GLY A 29 16.24 -9.40 4.90
CA GLY A 29 17.00 -9.15 6.11
C GLY A 29 17.84 -10.33 6.58
N SER A 30 18.88 -10.04 7.34
CA SER A 30 19.86 -11.03 7.81
C SER A 30 20.45 -10.68 9.17
N SER A 31 21.01 -11.70 9.85
CA SER A 31 21.76 -11.54 11.10
C SER A 31 23.23 -11.16 10.90
N SER A 32 23.73 -11.08 9.66
CA SER A 32 25.12 -10.67 9.38
C SER A 32 25.30 -10.17 7.94
N HIS A 33 25.72 -8.90 7.77
CA HIS A 33 26.11 -8.35 6.46
C HIS A 33 27.56 -8.71 6.05
N ASP A 34 28.45 -9.00 7.00
CA ASP A 34 29.90 -9.10 6.75
C ASP A 34 30.51 -10.47 7.07
N GLN A 35 30.11 -11.54 6.37
CA GLN A 35 30.82 -12.83 6.43
C GLN A 35 31.43 -13.20 5.08
N PRO A 36 32.79 -13.26 4.96
CA PRO A 36 33.45 -13.85 3.81
C PRO A 36 33.08 -15.34 3.73
N GLY A 37 32.19 -15.73 2.81
CA GLY A 37 31.76 -17.12 2.66
C GLY A 37 30.25 -17.37 2.50
N GLY A 38 29.41 -16.34 2.47
CA GLY A 38 28.13 -16.38 1.76
C GLY A 38 27.01 -17.25 2.34
N LEU A 39 26.43 -16.81 3.46
CA LEU A 39 24.98 -16.98 3.68
C LEU A 39 24.40 -15.60 3.95
N VAL A 40 24.45 -14.76 2.93
CA VAL A 40 23.76 -13.47 2.94
C VAL A 40 22.27 -13.81 2.80
N GLN A 41 21.45 -13.57 3.83
CA GLN A 41 20.00 -13.50 3.57
C GLN A 41 19.69 -12.14 2.96
N GLU A 42 20.05 -12.05 1.67
CA GLU A 42 19.46 -11.13 0.71
C GLU A 42 18.02 -11.58 0.42
N PRO A 43 17.18 -10.69 -0.17
CA PRO A 43 15.78 -11.00 -0.41
C PRO A 43 15.55 -12.38 -1.05
N HIS A 44 14.53 -13.10 -0.59
CA HIS A 44 14.23 -14.46 -1.06
C HIS A 44 12.74 -14.77 -1.07
N LYS A 45 12.36 -15.77 -1.88
CA LYS A 45 10.98 -16.23 -2.00
C LYS A 45 10.60 -17.12 -0.83
N HIS A 46 9.40 -16.94 -0.31
CA HIS A 46 8.69 -17.96 0.45
C HIS A 46 7.66 -18.63 -0.47
N THR A 47 7.82 -19.92 -0.72
CA THR A 47 6.99 -20.67 -1.67
C THR A 47 6.12 -21.72 -0.98
N SER A 48 4.92 -21.96 -1.52
CA SER A 48 4.08 -23.09 -1.09
C SER A 48 4.30 -24.25 -2.06
N GLY A 49 5.23 -25.15 -1.72
CA GLY A 49 5.68 -26.16 -2.67
C GLY A 49 6.52 -25.52 -3.80
N SER A 50 6.16 -25.80 -5.06
CA SER A 50 6.83 -25.24 -6.24
C SER A 50 6.26 -23.89 -6.71
N ASP A 51 5.20 -23.40 -6.07
CA ASP A 51 4.48 -22.23 -6.56
C ASP A 51 4.91 -20.96 -5.81
N ASP A 52 5.34 -19.96 -6.59
CA ASP A 52 5.69 -18.62 -6.10
C ASP A 52 4.46 -17.80 -5.67
N TRP A 53 3.31 -18.10 -6.29
CA TRP A 53 2.03 -17.46 -6.01
C TRP A 53 1.06 -18.49 -5.42
N PHE A 54 0.47 -18.18 -4.28
CA PHE A 54 -0.37 -19.11 -3.53
C PHE A 54 -1.69 -18.45 -3.08
N ALA A 55 -2.65 -19.28 -2.66
CA ALA A 55 -3.92 -18.83 -2.09
C ALA A 55 -3.71 -18.31 -0.65
N ALA A 56 -4.68 -17.57 -0.11
CA ALA A 56 -4.61 -17.06 1.27
C ALA A 56 -4.36 -18.15 2.33
N SER A 57 -4.87 -19.38 2.12
CA SER A 57 -4.62 -20.52 3.00
C SER A 57 -3.16 -21.00 3.00
N GLY A 58 -2.36 -20.61 2.02
CA GLY A 58 -0.93 -20.91 1.97
C GLY A 58 -0.12 -20.16 3.03
N PHE A 59 -0.62 -19.01 3.53
CA PHE A 59 0.13 -18.21 4.51
C PHE A 59 0.28 -18.85 5.88
N THR A 60 -0.60 -19.77 6.28
CA THR A 60 -0.64 -20.30 7.66
C THR A 60 0.64 -21.04 8.10
N ASN A 61 1.59 -21.26 7.20
CA ASN A 61 2.90 -21.85 7.51
C ASN A 61 4.09 -21.12 6.86
N LEU A 62 3.84 -20.10 6.02
CA LEU A 62 4.89 -19.42 5.26
C LEU A 62 5.54 -18.27 6.02
N ASP A 63 4.85 -17.78 7.05
CA ASP A 63 5.35 -16.78 7.99
C ASP A 63 6.21 -17.40 9.12
N THR A 64 6.05 -18.70 9.43
CA THR A 64 6.85 -19.42 10.43
C THR A 64 8.38 -19.30 10.25
N PRO A 65 8.96 -19.38 9.04
CA PRO A 65 10.39 -19.18 8.85
C PRO A 65 10.84 -17.70 8.86
N LEU A 66 9.92 -16.74 8.93
CA LEU A 66 10.31 -15.33 9.04
C LEU A 66 10.96 -15.11 10.40
N VAL A 67 12.18 -14.58 10.34
CA VAL A 67 12.97 -14.21 11.51
C VAL A 67 12.60 -12.78 11.89
N THR A 68 12.41 -12.52 13.17
CA THR A 68 12.00 -11.21 13.69
C THR A 68 13.14 -10.48 14.41
N ASP A 69 14.34 -11.06 14.39
CA ASP A 69 15.57 -10.51 14.94
C ASP A 69 16.65 -10.51 13.85
N GLY A 70 17.09 -9.31 13.48
CA GLY A 70 18.06 -9.08 12.42
C GLY A 70 19.05 -7.99 12.78
N ALA A 71 20.10 -7.87 11.98
CA ALA A 71 21.06 -6.76 12.04
C ALA A 71 21.05 -5.92 10.77
N THR A 72 20.54 -6.45 9.65
CA THR A 72 20.55 -5.80 8.35
C THR A 72 19.22 -6.02 7.68
N GLU A 73 18.50 -4.94 7.38
CA GLU A 73 17.14 -4.96 6.84
C GLU A 73 16.97 -3.93 5.70
N ASP A 74 17.06 -4.38 4.45
CA ASP A 74 16.84 -3.53 3.26
C ASP A 74 15.48 -3.80 2.61
N GLY A 75 14.47 -3.01 2.99
CA GLY A 75 13.14 -3.09 2.40
C GLY A 75 13.12 -2.69 0.92
N TRP A 76 14.07 -1.88 0.44
CA TRP A 76 14.18 -1.57 -0.99
C TRP A 76 14.68 -2.77 -1.77
N ALA A 77 15.69 -3.48 -1.25
CA ALA A 77 16.14 -4.72 -1.86
C ALA A 77 15.00 -5.75 -1.91
N GLY A 78 14.18 -5.85 -0.86
CA GLY A 78 13.00 -6.72 -0.85
C GLY A 78 11.99 -6.40 -1.96
N ILE A 79 11.71 -5.11 -2.19
CA ILE A 79 10.81 -4.65 -3.26
C ILE A 79 11.43 -4.89 -4.64
N ASP A 80 12.70 -4.54 -4.82
CA ASP A 80 13.44 -4.73 -6.07
C ASP A 80 13.47 -6.21 -6.47
N PHE A 81 13.82 -7.09 -5.52
CA PHE A 81 13.80 -8.53 -5.71
C PHE A 81 12.43 -9.05 -6.14
N PHE A 82 11.33 -8.53 -5.58
CA PHE A 82 9.99 -8.91 -6.01
C PHE A 82 9.81 -8.64 -7.51
N PHE A 83 10.19 -7.46 -8.00
CA PHE A 83 10.02 -7.10 -9.41
C PHE A 83 10.94 -7.87 -10.35
N ASP A 84 12.11 -8.29 -9.87
CA ASP A 84 13.04 -9.11 -10.66
C ASP A 84 12.64 -10.59 -10.71
N ASN A 85 11.94 -11.09 -9.68
CA ASN A 85 11.74 -12.53 -9.50
C ASN A 85 10.28 -12.99 -9.58
N TYR A 86 9.31 -12.08 -9.55
CA TYR A 86 7.89 -12.40 -9.68
C TYR A 86 7.31 -11.74 -10.93
N THR A 87 6.38 -12.46 -11.57
CA THR A 87 5.60 -11.91 -12.68
C THR A 87 4.14 -11.73 -12.24
N PRO A 88 3.71 -10.49 -11.95
CA PRO A 88 2.31 -10.19 -11.67
C PRO A 88 1.41 -10.47 -12.88
N ARG A 89 0.13 -10.75 -12.63
CA ARG A 89 -0.86 -10.85 -13.71
C ARG A 89 -1.16 -9.46 -14.27
N ALA A 90 -1.06 -9.28 -15.58
CA ALA A 90 -1.35 -8.01 -16.25
C ALA A 90 -2.75 -7.43 -15.89
N ASN A 91 -3.76 -8.28 -15.69
CA ASN A 91 -5.12 -7.82 -15.39
C ASN A 91 -5.46 -7.75 -13.89
N ALA A 92 -4.47 -7.80 -12.99
CA ALA A 92 -4.69 -7.76 -11.55
C ALA A 92 -4.29 -6.40 -10.96
N ALA A 93 -5.00 -5.97 -9.92
CA ALA A 93 -4.48 -4.97 -9.00
C ALA A 93 -3.24 -5.54 -8.27
N LEU A 94 -2.18 -4.75 -8.12
CA LEU A 94 -0.97 -5.13 -7.39
C LEU A 94 -0.77 -4.22 -6.19
N ASN A 95 -0.94 -4.79 -5.00
CA ASN A 95 -0.68 -4.13 -3.73
C ASN A 95 0.56 -4.77 -3.11
N VAL A 96 1.60 -3.96 -2.86
CA VAL A 96 2.81 -4.36 -2.15
C VAL A 96 2.66 -3.94 -0.70
N ILE A 97 2.87 -4.87 0.24
CA ILE A 97 2.79 -4.59 1.67
C ILE A 97 4.18 -4.83 2.27
N LEU A 98 4.86 -3.76 2.65
CA LEU A 98 6.14 -3.81 3.35
C LEU A 98 5.88 -3.78 4.85
N ILE A 99 6.48 -4.69 5.60
CA ILE A 99 6.38 -4.76 7.07
C ILE A 99 7.79 -4.83 7.63
N THR A 100 8.20 -3.83 8.41
CA THR A 100 9.52 -3.76 9.08
C THR A 100 9.44 -2.84 10.28
N ASP A 101 10.20 -3.10 11.34
CA ASP A 101 10.32 -2.21 12.49
C ASP A 101 11.55 -1.30 12.51
N GLU A 102 12.42 -1.40 11.50
CA GLU A 102 13.62 -0.57 11.39
C GLU A 102 13.60 0.33 10.14
N ASP A 103 14.65 1.11 10.00
CA ASP A 103 14.98 1.86 8.80
C ASP A 103 15.64 0.97 7.73
N ARG A 104 16.09 1.60 6.64
CA ARG A 104 16.80 0.89 5.59
C ARG A 104 18.26 0.72 5.95
N ASP A 105 18.71 -0.53 6.06
CA ASP A 105 20.14 -0.85 5.98
C ASP A 105 20.54 -1.01 4.53
N ASN A 106 21.29 -0.06 3.99
CA ASN A 106 21.64 -0.05 2.57
C ASN A 106 22.58 -1.22 2.22
N THR A 107 22.04 -2.31 1.66
CA THR A 107 22.82 -3.47 1.17
C THR A 107 23.20 -3.34 -0.30
N ASP A 108 22.47 -2.52 -1.06
CA ASP A 108 22.74 -2.22 -2.47
C ASP A 108 22.70 -0.71 -2.75
N ASN A 109 23.88 -0.15 -3.03
CA ASN A 109 24.07 1.27 -3.35
C ASN A 109 23.57 1.67 -4.74
N THR A 110 23.17 0.72 -5.59
CA THR A 110 22.57 0.99 -6.89
C THR A 110 21.07 1.28 -6.77
N LEU A 111 20.42 0.82 -5.70
CA LEU A 111 19.03 1.12 -5.40
C LEU A 111 18.89 2.57 -4.92
N SER A 112 17.81 3.22 -5.37
CA SER A 112 17.49 4.58 -4.98
C SER A 112 16.00 4.74 -4.80
N PHE A 113 15.59 5.70 -3.96
CA PHE A 113 14.19 6.03 -3.75
C PHE A 113 13.44 6.25 -5.08
N ALA A 114 14.04 7.00 -6.01
CA ALA A 114 13.46 7.24 -7.32
C ALA A 114 13.37 5.96 -8.17
N GLY A 115 14.39 5.09 -8.10
CA GLY A 115 14.38 3.79 -8.78
C GLY A 115 13.24 2.89 -8.29
N ILE A 116 13.13 2.68 -6.98
CA ILE A 116 12.06 1.86 -6.39
C ILE A 116 10.69 2.47 -6.65
N GLN A 117 10.56 3.81 -6.54
CA GLN A 117 9.30 4.48 -6.88
C GLN A 117 8.93 4.26 -8.35
N ASN A 118 9.90 4.31 -9.27
CA ASN A 118 9.66 4.06 -10.69
C ASN A 118 9.27 2.60 -10.97
N GLN A 119 9.84 1.62 -10.27
CA GLN A 119 9.40 0.22 -10.37
C GLN A 119 7.96 0.07 -9.90
N LEU A 120 7.64 0.59 -8.71
CA LEU A 120 6.30 0.50 -8.15
C LEU A 120 5.25 1.18 -9.04
N THR A 121 5.51 2.42 -9.46
CA THR A 121 4.57 3.18 -10.31
C THR A 121 4.51 2.65 -11.74
N GLY A 122 5.63 2.18 -12.30
CA GLY A 122 5.68 1.55 -13.62
C GLY A 122 4.90 0.24 -13.70
N ALA A 123 4.85 -0.51 -12.59
CA ALA A 123 3.98 -1.67 -12.43
C ALA A 123 2.54 -1.31 -12.03
N ASN A 124 2.20 -0.02 -11.98
CA ASN A 124 0.94 0.50 -11.45
C ASN A 124 0.59 -0.13 -10.09
N SER A 125 1.56 -0.28 -9.20
CA SER A 125 1.40 -0.90 -7.88
C SER A 125 1.35 0.13 -6.76
N LEU A 126 0.60 -0.19 -5.70
CA LEU A 126 0.50 0.65 -4.50
C LEU A 126 1.33 0.04 -3.38
N LEU A 127 2.23 0.83 -2.78
CA LEU A 127 2.98 0.42 -1.59
C LEU A 127 2.24 0.79 -0.31
N ASN A 128 2.11 -0.18 0.57
CA ASN A 128 1.60 0.00 1.92
C ASN A 128 2.66 -0.39 2.93
N ALA A 129 3.15 0.59 3.70
CA ALA A 129 4.24 0.40 4.65
C ALA A 129 3.70 0.27 6.07
N VAL A 130 3.82 -0.89 6.70
CA VAL A 130 3.57 -1.10 8.13
C VAL A 130 4.91 -0.97 8.85
N VAL A 131 5.11 0.17 9.50
CA VAL A 131 6.43 0.59 9.99
C VAL A 131 6.39 1.12 11.41
N ASN A 132 7.54 1.14 12.08
CA ASN A 132 7.68 1.67 13.44
C ASN A 132 7.71 3.21 13.46
N CYS A 133 6.56 3.81 13.14
CA CYS A 133 6.35 5.25 13.11
C CYS A 133 5.00 5.63 13.69
N ASN A 134 4.97 6.76 14.37
CA ASN A 134 3.74 7.31 14.93
C ASN A 134 3.01 8.13 13.86
N PHE A 135 1.69 8.00 13.84
CA PHE A 135 0.81 8.82 13.02
C PHE A 135 -0.27 9.47 13.87
N ALA A 136 -0.83 10.57 13.40
CA ALA A 136 -1.93 11.25 14.06
C ALA A 136 -2.92 11.83 13.05
N GLY A 137 -4.16 11.95 13.49
CA GLY A 137 -5.19 12.79 12.90
C GLY A 137 -5.69 13.83 13.90
N PRO A 138 -6.72 14.61 13.54
CA PRO A 138 -7.33 15.62 14.40
C PRO A 138 -7.72 15.11 15.80
N SER A 139 -8.28 13.90 15.88
CA SER A 139 -8.74 13.32 17.15
C SER A 139 -7.64 12.60 17.96
N GLY A 140 -6.40 12.56 17.46
CA GLY A 140 -5.26 12.00 18.19
C GLY A 140 -4.48 10.95 17.41
N ALA A 141 -3.95 9.94 18.12
CA ALA A 141 -3.09 8.92 17.52
C ALA A 141 -3.86 8.08 16.49
N ALA A 142 -3.24 7.90 15.31
CA ALA A 142 -3.79 7.12 14.22
C ALA A 142 -3.19 5.72 14.15
N LEU A 143 -3.96 4.79 13.60
CA LEU A 143 -3.54 3.45 13.16
C LEU A 143 -2.66 3.53 11.92
N GLY A 144 -2.91 4.50 11.06
CA GLY A 144 -2.19 4.77 9.82
C GLY A 144 -2.73 5.99 9.11
N VAL A 145 -2.03 6.42 8.07
CA VAL A 145 -2.39 7.56 7.20
C VAL A 145 -2.15 7.20 5.74
N ASP A 146 -3.14 7.43 4.89
CA ASP A 146 -3.01 7.22 3.44
C ASP A 146 -2.46 8.45 2.69
N SER A 147 -2.11 8.24 1.42
CA SER A 147 -1.61 9.27 0.50
C SER A 147 -2.53 10.49 0.36
N LYS A 148 -3.83 10.32 0.62
CA LYS A 148 -4.86 11.38 0.60
C LYS A 148 -4.99 12.10 1.94
N ARG A 149 -4.09 11.84 2.90
CA ARG A 149 -4.11 12.40 4.25
C ARG A 149 -5.34 11.98 5.05
N ASN A 150 -5.93 10.82 4.77
CA ASN A 150 -6.91 10.26 5.69
C ASN A 150 -6.18 9.54 6.84
N ALA A 151 -6.43 9.96 8.08
CA ALA A 151 -6.04 9.24 9.29
C ALA A 151 -7.11 8.22 9.67
N TYR A 152 -6.67 7.02 10.02
CA TYR A 152 -7.52 5.94 10.51
C TYR A 152 -7.41 5.90 12.04
N ILE A 153 -8.46 6.26 12.76
CA ILE A 153 -8.45 6.37 14.24
C ILE A 153 -9.21 5.19 14.84
N ALA A 154 -8.62 4.49 15.81
CA ALA A 154 -9.31 3.41 16.52
C ALA A 154 -10.49 3.95 17.34
N ASP A 155 -11.62 3.26 17.32
CA ASP A 155 -12.83 3.65 18.08
C ASP A 155 -12.86 3.10 19.52
N GLY A 156 -11.83 2.33 19.91
CA GLY A 156 -11.71 1.69 21.21
C GLY A 156 -12.46 0.35 21.36
N ASN A 157 -13.22 -0.07 20.34
CA ASN A 157 -14.07 -1.27 20.36
C ASN A 157 -13.73 -2.27 19.23
N GLY A 158 -12.57 -2.14 18.60
CA GLY A 158 -12.15 -2.98 17.47
C GLY A 158 -12.60 -2.43 16.10
N GLY A 159 -13.23 -1.25 16.07
CA GLY A 159 -13.56 -0.52 14.85
C GLY A 159 -12.66 0.70 14.64
N PHE A 160 -12.97 1.49 13.62
CA PHE A 160 -12.21 2.70 13.31
C PHE A 160 -13.09 3.77 12.68
N THR A 161 -12.65 5.02 12.78
CA THR A 161 -13.16 6.17 12.02
C THR A 161 -12.08 6.69 11.08
N LYS A 162 -12.50 7.41 10.03
CA LYS A 162 -11.60 8.03 9.07
C LYS A 162 -11.74 9.55 9.14
N GLU A 163 -10.63 10.24 9.29
CA GLU A 163 -10.56 11.70 9.41
C GLU A 163 -9.58 12.28 8.39
N GLY A 164 -9.85 13.47 7.87
CA GLY A 164 -8.86 14.18 7.04
C GLY A 164 -7.70 14.76 7.87
N ASN A 165 -6.70 15.31 7.19
CA ASN A 165 -5.53 15.97 7.80
C ASN A 165 -4.65 15.03 8.65
N GLY A 166 -4.56 13.77 8.26
CA GLY A 166 -3.61 12.81 8.82
C GLY A 166 -2.16 13.15 8.47
N SER A 167 -1.26 12.91 9.42
CA SER A 167 0.19 13.07 9.20
C SER A 167 1.01 12.07 10.01
N LYS A 168 2.28 11.90 9.61
CA LYS A 168 3.30 11.38 10.52
C LYS A 168 3.41 12.33 11.72
N SER A 169 3.50 11.77 12.91
CA SER A 169 3.63 12.48 14.17
C SER A 169 4.76 11.84 14.98
N GLY A 170 5.20 12.47 16.07
CA GLY A 170 6.09 11.87 17.06
C GLY A 170 7.30 11.09 16.51
N PHE A 171 7.54 9.91 17.08
CA PHE A 171 8.64 9.01 16.74
C PHE A 171 8.47 8.39 15.34
N CYS A 172 9.59 8.08 14.71
CA CYS A 172 9.70 7.21 13.54
C CYS A 172 11.15 6.73 13.52
N ALA A 173 11.36 5.42 13.35
CA ALA A 173 12.70 4.86 13.36
C ALA A 173 13.57 5.56 12.29
N ARG A 174 14.74 6.05 12.72
CA ARG A 174 15.83 6.61 11.91
C ARG A 174 15.37 7.20 10.55
N THR A 175 15.68 6.57 9.42
CA THR A 175 15.29 7.03 8.07
C THR A 175 14.00 6.42 7.52
N THR A 176 13.29 5.56 8.28
CA THR A 176 12.03 4.88 7.90
C THR A 176 10.99 5.82 7.28
N PHE A 177 10.90 7.07 7.76
CA PHE A 177 9.98 8.06 7.16
C PHE A 177 10.37 8.40 5.71
N ASP A 178 11.65 8.66 5.50
CA ASP A 178 12.19 9.06 4.21
C ASP A 178 12.21 7.90 3.22
N ASP A 179 12.51 6.69 3.71
CA ASP A 179 12.67 5.51 2.86
C ASP A 179 11.35 4.81 2.50
N TYR A 180 10.42 4.70 3.45
CA TYR A 180 9.22 3.87 3.29
C TYR A 180 7.92 4.66 3.35
N VAL A 181 7.77 5.59 4.31
CA VAL A 181 6.51 6.36 4.45
C VAL A 181 6.28 7.26 3.24
N LYS A 182 7.30 8.04 2.83
CA LYS A 182 7.21 8.86 1.62
C LYS A 182 6.96 8.01 0.37
N LEU A 183 7.61 6.86 0.26
CA LEU A 183 7.46 5.96 -0.88
C LEU A 183 6.03 5.41 -0.97
N ALA A 184 5.45 4.98 0.16
CA ALA A 184 4.07 4.53 0.24
C ALA A 184 3.09 5.63 -0.18
N TRP A 185 3.27 6.86 0.31
CA TRP A 185 2.41 7.98 -0.09
C TRP A 185 2.59 8.41 -1.55
N ASN A 186 3.82 8.40 -2.08
CA ASN A 186 4.11 8.77 -3.47
C ASN A 186 3.58 7.75 -4.48
N THR A 187 3.43 6.49 -4.09
CA THR A 187 2.78 5.46 -4.91
C THR A 187 1.26 5.45 -4.77
N GLY A 188 0.69 6.32 -3.92
CA GLY A 188 -0.75 6.40 -3.70
C GLY A 188 -1.30 5.47 -2.60
N GLY A 189 -0.45 4.65 -1.97
CA GLY A 189 -0.84 3.78 -0.86
C GLY A 189 -0.82 4.49 0.51
N ALA A 190 -0.48 3.75 1.57
CA ALA A 190 -0.57 4.22 2.95
C ALA A 190 0.56 3.75 3.85
N ALA A 191 0.78 4.47 4.95
CA ALA A 191 1.71 4.09 5.99
C ALA A 191 0.96 3.84 7.30
N TRP A 192 1.36 2.80 8.02
CA TRP A 192 0.66 2.24 9.17
C TRP A 192 1.60 2.07 10.36
N ASP A 193 1.10 2.32 11.56
CA ASP A 193 1.87 2.21 12.80
C ASP A 193 1.94 0.74 13.24
N LEU A 194 3.11 0.12 13.06
CA LEU A 194 3.38 -1.25 13.45
C LEU A 194 3.17 -1.50 14.95
N GLN A 195 3.38 -0.49 15.79
CA GLN A 195 3.19 -0.64 17.24
C GLN A 195 1.71 -0.84 17.59
N LYS A 196 0.76 -0.37 16.76
CA LYS A 196 -0.67 -0.62 16.95
C LYS A 196 -1.04 -2.07 16.68
N LEU A 197 -0.38 -2.69 15.70
CA LEU A 197 -0.52 -4.13 15.44
C LEU A 197 0.12 -4.95 16.57
N ARG A 198 1.33 -4.60 17.00
CA ARG A 198 2.07 -5.27 18.10
C ARG A 198 1.38 -5.16 19.45
N ALA A 199 0.62 -4.08 19.68
CA ALA A 199 -0.14 -3.90 20.92
C ALA A 199 -1.20 -5.01 21.15
N GLY A 200 -1.64 -5.68 20.08
CA GLY A 200 -2.67 -6.72 20.17
C GLY A 200 -4.04 -6.19 20.60
N GLY A 201 -4.94 -7.11 20.94
CA GLY A 201 -6.29 -6.82 21.43
C GLY A 201 -7.11 -5.91 20.51
N VAL A 202 -7.99 -5.11 21.11
CA VAL A 202 -8.93 -4.23 20.38
C VAL A 202 -8.23 -3.22 19.46
N THR A 203 -7.00 -2.81 19.77
CA THR A 203 -6.22 -1.90 18.91
C THR A 203 -5.75 -2.60 17.65
N ALA A 204 -5.24 -3.83 17.77
CA ALA A 204 -4.85 -4.65 16.62
C ALA A 204 -6.06 -5.08 15.77
N ASP A 205 -7.22 -5.28 16.39
CA ASP A 205 -8.49 -5.51 15.67
C ASP A 205 -8.87 -4.28 14.84
N SER A 206 -8.83 -3.09 15.45
CA SER A 206 -9.10 -1.81 14.78
C SER A 206 -8.11 -1.58 13.63
N PHE A 207 -6.82 -1.82 13.86
CA PHE A 207 -5.76 -1.78 12.85
C PHE A 207 -6.11 -2.69 11.67
N THR A 208 -6.36 -3.97 11.96
CA THR A 208 -6.62 -4.98 10.93
C THR A 208 -7.85 -4.61 10.11
N LYS A 209 -8.91 -4.11 10.75
CA LYS A 209 -10.14 -3.67 10.09
C LYS A 209 -9.89 -2.48 9.18
N ALA A 210 -9.19 -1.45 9.65
CA ALA A 210 -8.86 -0.26 8.87
C ALA A 210 -7.94 -0.60 7.68
N PHE A 211 -6.92 -1.42 7.93
CA PHE A 211 -5.98 -1.87 6.91
C PHE A 211 -6.70 -2.64 5.79
N VAL A 212 -7.53 -3.63 6.16
CA VAL A 212 -8.29 -4.43 5.19
C VAL A 212 -9.29 -3.57 4.42
N ASP A 213 -10.00 -2.65 5.07
CA ASP A 213 -10.94 -1.74 4.40
C ASP A 213 -10.25 -0.90 3.32
N LEU A 214 -9.10 -0.31 3.65
CA LEU A 214 -8.31 0.43 2.65
C LEU A 214 -7.82 -0.49 1.53
N LYS A 215 -7.36 -1.72 1.83
CA LYS A 215 -6.83 -2.63 0.79
C LYS A 215 -7.93 -3.01 -0.21
N VAL A 216 -9.14 -3.26 0.27
CA VAL A 216 -10.29 -3.53 -0.61
C VAL A 216 -10.59 -2.31 -1.49
N ALA A 217 -10.65 -1.10 -0.90
CA ALA A 217 -10.90 0.12 -1.65
C ALA A 217 -9.84 0.41 -2.71
N GLU A 218 -8.56 0.24 -2.36
CA GLU A 218 -7.43 0.37 -3.29
C GLU A 218 -7.53 -0.62 -4.45
N ILE A 219 -7.75 -1.91 -4.15
CA ILE A 219 -7.84 -2.95 -5.19
C ILE A 219 -9.04 -2.75 -6.12
N GLN A 220 -10.16 -2.23 -5.62
CA GLN A 220 -11.34 -1.92 -6.46
C GLN A 220 -11.14 -0.69 -7.36
N GLN A 221 -10.31 0.26 -6.94
CA GLN A 221 -10.09 1.53 -7.65
C GLN A 221 -8.84 1.52 -8.54
N GLN A 222 -7.91 0.61 -8.29
CA GLN A 222 -6.67 0.47 -9.04
C GLN A 222 -6.95 -0.09 -10.44
N PRO A 223 -6.53 0.60 -11.51
CA PRO A 223 -6.67 0.06 -12.85
C PRO A 223 -5.78 -1.17 -13.03
N PRO A 224 -6.07 -2.06 -13.99
CA PRO A 224 -5.19 -3.18 -14.32
C PRO A 224 -3.77 -2.74 -14.68
N ILE A 225 -2.76 -3.58 -14.42
CA ILE A 225 -1.35 -3.31 -14.78
C ILE A 225 -1.23 -3.11 -16.29
N GLY A 226 -0.56 -2.03 -16.70
CA GLY A 226 -0.36 -1.70 -18.11
C GLY A 226 -1.54 -1.01 -18.80
N GLN A 227 -2.58 -0.62 -18.06
CA GLN A 227 -3.60 0.31 -18.54
C GLN A 227 -3.33 1.72 -18.01
N PRO A 228 -3.40 2.77 -18.85
CA PRO A 228 -3.27 4.14 -18.37
C PRO A 228 -4.40 4.45 -17.38
N THR A 229 -4.07 5.14 -16.28
CA THR A 229 -5.07 5.77 -15.42
C THR A 229 -5.82 6.78 -16.29
N VAL A 230 -7.07 6.48 -16.64
CA VAL A 230 -7.95 7.50 -17.21
C VAL A 230 -8.15 8.53 -16.08
N PRO A 231 -7.67 9.78 -16.22
CA PRO A 231 -8.00 10.80 -15.25
C PRO A 231 -9.53 10.86 -15.22
N GLU A 232 -10.13 10.68 -14.04
CA GLU A 232 -11.56 10.91 -13.92
C GLU A 232 -11.83 12.27 -14.56
N PRO A 233 -12.71 12.36 -15.57
CA PRO A 233 -13.03 13.65 -16.14
C PRO A 233 -13.52 14.47 -14.96
N ALA A 234 -12.85 15.59 -14.68
CA ALA A 234 -13.38 16.64 -13.83
C ALA A 234 -14.83 16.79 -14.27
N THR A 235 -15.75 16.32 -13.44
CA THR A 235 -17.15 16.13 -13.84
C THR A 235 -17.58 17.46 -14.43
N LEU A 236 -17.87 17.42 -15.73
CA LEU A 236 -18.29 18.55 -16.53
C LEU A 236 -19.54 19.13 -15.89
N ALA A 237 -19.36 20.05 -14.93
CA ALA A 237 -20.35 21.02 -14.53
C ALA A 237 -20.40 22.10 -15.63
N LEU A 238 -20.74 21.68 -16.85
CA LEU A 238 -21.12 22.58 -17.94
C LEU A 238 -22.51 22.20 -18.45
N PHE A 239 -23.47 22.09 -17.52
CA PHE A 239 -24.87 22.36 -17.82
C PHE A 239 -25.15 23.81 -17.39
N GLY A 240 -24.86 24.78 -18.26
CA GLY A 240 -25.12 26.18 -17.90
C GLY A 240 -24.74 27.28 -18.89
N LEU A 241 -24.20 26.98 -20.08
CA LEU A 241 -23.97 27.98 -21.12
C LEU A 241 -24.64 27.56 -22.43
N GLY A 242 -25.97 27.58 -22.42
CA GLY A 242 -26.78 27.46 -23.62
C GLY A 242 -28.12 28.13 -23.37
N LEU A 243 -28.37 29.25 -24.05
CA LEU A 243 -29.59 30.08 -24.08
C LEU A 243 -29.57 31.39 -23.25
N ALA A 244 -28.50 32.19 -23.37
CA ALA A 244 -28.69 33.65 -23.41
C ALA A 244 -28.86 34.06 -24.87
N GLY A 245 -30.12 34.10 -25.30
CA GLY A 245 -30.52 34.40 -26.68
C GLY A 245 -30.02 35.77 -27.14
N LEU A 246 -29.29 35.75 -28.25
CA LEU A 246 -29.16 36.84 -29.20
C LEU A 246 -30.55 37.41 -29.53
N GLY A 247 -30.79 38.68 -29.23
CA GLY A 247 -32.12 39.24 -29.48
C GLY A 247 -32.28 40.73 -29.27
N PHE A 248 -31.38 41.59 -29.78
CA PHE A 248 -31.75 42.98 -30.09
C PHE A 248 -30.96 43.50 -31.31
N GLY A 249 -31.49 43.19 -32.50
CA GLY A 249 -31.11 43.78 -33.77
C GLY A 249 -32.31 44.52 -34.37
N ARG A 250 -32.24 45.85 -34.38
CA ARG A 250 -33.19 46.86 -34.87
C ARG A 250 -33.85 46.54 -36.23
N ARG A 251 -35.13 46.92 -36.38
CA ARG A 251 -35.64 47.95 -37.33
C ARG A 251 -37.18 47.98 -37.36
N LYS A 252 -37.76 49.17 -37.33
CA LYS A 252 -38.62 49.70 -38.42
C LYS A 252 -38.87 51.19 -38.22
N ALA A 253 -38.76 51.91 -39.35
CA ALA A 253 -39.22 53.27 -39.57
C ALA A 253 -40.40 53.22 -40.56
N GLN A 254 -41.16 54.33 -40.63
CA GLN A 254 -42.32 54.66 -41.48
C GLN A 254 -43.66 54.08 -40.98
N VAL A 255 -44.75 54.85 -40.83
CA VAL A 255 -45.16 56.17 -41.36
C VAL A 255 -45.63 57.07 -40.22
#